data_AF-A0A933B9Y2-F1
#
_entry.id   AF-A0A933B9Y2-F1
#
_cell.length_a   1.000
_cell.length_b   1.000
_cell.length_c   1.000
_cell.angle_alpha   90.00
_cell.angle_beta   90.00
_cell.angle_gamma   90.00
#
_symmetry.space_group_name_H-M   'P 1'
#
loop_
_entity.id
_entity.type
_entity.pdbx_description
1 polymer ?
#
loop_
_entity_poly.entity_id
_entity_poly.type
_entity_poly.pdbx_seq_one_letter_code
_entity_poly.pdbx_strand_id
1 'polypeptide(L)'
;MATSAERRFWLLRRLSKLMSVLAWIVLTLIALVVPVGVARAIVDRSVDELLQTLAYGASGGFVFIYLLYTAQWIQVILAVEENTKQATHVLEKLTTLTQQIRDRLGEAGEPGGGDPAGPGRNEGLS
;
A
#
# COMPACT_ATOMS: atom_id res chain seq x y z
N MET A 1 17.54 -2.36 -13.45
CA MET A 1 16.92 -3.69 -13.26
C MET A 1 15.93 -3.55 -12.11
N ALA A 2 14.62 -3.70 -12.37
CA ALA A 2 13.61 -3.59 -11.32
C ALA A 2 13.86 -4.69 -10.27
N THR A 3 13.97 -4.32 -9.00
CA THR A 3 14.15 -5.29 -7.91
C THR A 3 12.99 -6.29 -7.92
N SER A 4 13.20 -7.55 -7.51
CA SER A 4 12.13 -8.57 -7.61
C SER A 4 10.84 -8.17 -6.88
N ALA A 5 10.94 -7.25 -5.91
CA ALA A 5 9.85 -6.59 -5.23
C ALA A 5 8.98 -5.72 -6.17
N GLU A 6 9.57 -4.87 -7.03
CA GLU A 6 8.83 -4.04 -8.00
C GLU A 6 7.95 -4.88 -8.92
N ARG A 7 8.48 -6.02 -9.39
CA ARG A 7 7.75 -6.95 -10.27
C ARG A 7 6.56 -7.58 -9.56
N ARG A 8 6.72 -7.96 -8.29
CA ARG A 8 5.63 -8.52 -7.45
C ARG A 8 4.54 -7.49 -7.18
N PHE A 9 4.92 -6.25 -6.85
CA PHE A 9 4.01 -5.13 -6.67
C PHE A 9 3.18 -4.83 -7.92
N TRP A 10 3.84 -4.79 -9.08
CA TRP A 10 3.17 -4.57 -10.34
C TRP A 10 2.18 -5.69 -10.67
N LEU A 11 2.53 -6.94 -10.36
CA LEU A 11 1.66 -8.10 -10.53
C LEU A 11 0.43 -8.03 -9.61
N LEU A 12 0.61 -7.67 -8.34
CA LEU A 12 -0.46 -7.53 -7.35
C LEU A 12 -1.44 -6.41 -7.72
N ARG A 13 -0.93 -5.28 -8.22
CA ARG A 13 -1.76 -4.18 -8.72
C ARG A 13 -2.59 -4.59 -9.93
N ARG A 14 -2.01 -5.38 -10.83
CA ARG A 14 -2.69 -5.91 -12.02
C ARG A 14 -3.72 -6.97 -11.65
N LEU A 15 -3.42 -7.80 -10.65
CA LEU A 15 -4.34 -8.81 -10.11
C LEU A 15 -5.56 -8.16 -9.44
N SER A 16 -5.36 -7.11 -8.65
CA SER A 16 -6.47 -6.34 -8.06
C SER A 16 -7.41 -5.77 -9.14
N LYS A 17 -6.85 -5.24 -10.23
CA LYS A 17 -7.64 -4.74 -11.37
C LYS A 17 -8.42 -5.87 -12.07
N LEU A 18 -7.79 -7.03 -12.26
CA LEU A 18 -8.45 -8.22 -12.80
C LEU A 18 -9.61 -8.70 -11.93
N MET A 19 -9.41 -8.76 -10.61
CA MET A 19 -10.47 -9.15 -9.66
C MET A 19 -11.64 -8.17 -9.70
N SER A 20 -11.38 -6.86 -9.83
CA SER A 20 -12.44 -5.86 -10.01
C SER A 20 -13.20 -6.06 -11.32
N VAL A 21 -12.50 -6.31 -12.44
CA VAL A 21 -13.15 -6.61 -13.73
C VAL A 21 -14.00 -7.88 -13.64
N LEU A 22 -13.50 -8.94 -13.00
CA LEU A 22 -14.25 -10.17 -12.74
C LEU A 22 -15.50 -9.90 -11.90
N ALA A 23 -15.39 -9.08 -10.85
CA ALA A 23 -16.53 -8.69 -10.05
C ALA A 23 -17.60 -8.00 -10.92
N TRP A 24 -17.20 -7.04 -11.77
CA TRP A 24 -18.13 -6.38 -12.69
C TRP A 24 -18.81 -7.36 -13.66
N ILE A 25 -18.09 -8.34 -14.20
CA ILE A 25 -18.67 -9.39 -15.05
C ILE A 25 -19.73 -10.19 -14.29
N VAL A 26 -19.42 -10.61 -13.07
CA VAL A 26 -20.36 -11.34 -12.20
C VAL A 26 -21.60 -10.49 -11.92
N LEU A 27 -21.42 -9.19 -11.63
CA LEU A 27 -22.53 -8.27 -11.41
C LEU A 27 -23.42 -8.15 -12.66
N THR A 28 -22.82 -8.02 -13.85
CA THR A 28 -23.57 -7.95 -15.11
C THR A 28 -24.36 -9.23 -15.36
N LEU A 29 -23.79 -10.40 -15.08
CA LEU A 29 -24.49 -11.68 -15.20
C LEU A 29 -25.69 -11.74 -14.26
N ILE A 30 -25.53 -11.36 -12.99
CA ILE A 30 -26.62 -11.35 -12.00
C ILE A 30 -27.71 -10.37 -12.43
N ALA A 31 -27.32 -9.16 -12.84
CA ALA A 31 -28.25 -8.12 -13.29
C ALA A 31 -29.06 -8.52 -14.52
N LEU A 32 -28.59 -9.49 -15.31
CA LEU A 32 -29.29 -10.00 -16.49
C LEU A 32 -30.12 -11.25 -16.16
N VAL A 33 -29.55 -12.20 -15.41
CA VAL A 33 -30.19 -13.49 -15.09
C VAL A 33 -31.32 -13.34 -14.07
N VAL A 34 -31.13 -12.54 -13.02
CA VAL A 34 -32.12 -12.43 -11.93
C VAL A 34 -33.43 -11.81 -12.43
N PRO A 35 -33.46 -10.69 -13.17
CA PRO A 35 -34.72 -10.13 -13.65
C PRO A 35 -35.45 -11.07 -14.62
N VAL A 36 -34.71 -11.78 -15.48
CA VAL A 36 -35.29 -12.76 -16.42
C VAL A 36 -35.90 -13.94 -15.67
N GLY A 37 -35.19 -14.49 -14.67
CA GLY A 37 -35.69 -15.59 -13.84
C GLY A 37 -36.90 -15.17 -12.99
N VAL A 38 -36.88 -13.96 -12.42
CA VAL A 38 -38.01 -13.41 -11.65
C VAL A 38 -39.23 -13.20 -12.56
N ALA A 39 -39.04 -12.62 -13.74
CA ALA A 39 -40.12 -12.42 -14.70
C ALA A 39 -40.74 -13.76 -15.11
N ARG A 40 -39.91 -14.78 -15.38
CA ARG A 40 -40.38 -16.13 -15.71
C ARG A 40 -41.15 -16.76 -14.55
N ALA A 41 -40.61 -16.73 -13.34
CA ALA A 41 -41.26 -17.31 -12.16
C ALA A 41 -42.61 -16.65 -11.84
N ILE A 42 -42.75 -15.34 -12.09
CA ILE A 42 -44.03 -14.62 -11.96
C ILE A 42 -45.04 -15.09 -13.01
N VAL A 43 -44.60 -15.27 -14.27
CA VAL A 43 -45.46 -15.77 -15.36
C VAL A 43 -45.93 -17.20 -15.08
N ASP A 44 -45.03 -18.06 -14.63
CA ASP A 44 -45.33 -19.47 -14.31
C ASP A 44 -45.99 -19.64 -12.92
N ARG A 45 -46.15 -18.54 -12.17
CA ARG A 45 -46.70 -18.49 -10.80
C ARG A 45 -46.02 -19.51 -9.84
N SER A 46 -44.75 -19.80 -10.08
CA SER A 46 -43.98 -20.78 -9.31
C SER A 46 -43.18 -20.09 -8.22
N VAL A 47 -43.58 -20.32 -6.98
CA VAL A 47 -42.88 -19.77 -5.80
C VAL A 47 -41.50 -20.42 -5.63
N ASP A 48 -41.37 -21.71 -5.96
CA ASP A 48 -40.09 -22.42 -5.89
C ASP A 48 -39.07 -21.84 -6.88
N GLU A 49 -39.47 -21.57 -8.12
CA GLU A 49 -38.58 -20.94 -9.11
C GLU A 49 -38.20 -19.52 -8.71
N LEU A 50 -39.13 -18.78 -8.09
CA LEU A 50 -38.86 -17.43 -7.59
C LEU A 50 -37.81 -17.46 -6.48
N LEU A 51 -37.99 -18.33 -5.48
CA LEU A 51 -37.06 -18.50 -4.36
C LEU A 51 -35.69 -18.99 -4.85
N GLN A 52 -35.68 -19.94 -5.79
CA GLN A 52 -34.44 -20.44 -6.38
C GLN A 52 -33.70 -19.33 -7.15
N THR A 53 -34.41 -18.53 -7.95
CA THR A 53 -33.82 -17.39 -8.66
C THR A 53 -33.26 -16.34 -7.70
N LEU A 54 -33.99 -16.02 -6.62
CA LEU A 54 -33.54 -15.12 -5.57
C LEU A 54 -32.30 -15.66 -4.84
N ALA A 55 -32.25 -16.96 -4.54
CA ALA A 55 -31.09 -17.59 -3.93
C ALA A 55 -29.86 -17.56 -4.86
N TYR A 56 -30.04 -17.78 -6.16
CA TYR A 56 -28.97 -17.61 -7.15
C TYR A 56 -28.51 -16.15 -7.25
N GLY A 57 -29.44 -15.20 -7.24
CA GLY A 57 -29.11 -13.77 -7.22
C GLY A 57 -28.33 -13.36 -5.97
N ALA A 58 -28.78 -13.81 -4.79
CA ALA A 58 -28.14 -13.53 -3.51
C ALA A 58 -26.75 -14.17 -3.41
N SER A 59 -26.59 -15.43 -3.83
CA SER A 59 -25.29 -16.10 -3.85
C SER A 59 -24.32 -15.46 -4.83
N GLY A 60 -24.77 -15.08 -6.03
CA GLY A 60 -23.98 -14.29 -6.96
C GLY A 60 -23.56 -12.94 -6.37
N GLY A 61 -24.49 -12.23 -5.72
CA GLY A 61 -24.21 -10.96 -5.06
C GLY A 61 -23.19 -11.11 -3.93
N PHE A 62 -23.26 -12.19 -3.16
CA PHE A 62 -22.28 -12.52 -2.13
C PHE A 62 -20.88 -12.75 -2.74
N VAL A 63 -20.79 -13.50 -3.84
CA VAL A 63 -19.53 -13.70 -4.57
C VAL A 63 -18.96 -12.38 -5.08
N PHE A 64 -19.81 -11.48 -5.60
CA PHE A 64 -19.41 -10.15 -6.03
C PHE A 64 -18.80 -9.33 -4.89
N ILE A 65 -19.48 -9.26 -3.74
CA ILE A 65 -18.98 -8.54 -2.56
C ILE A 65 -17.64 -9.15 -2.10
N TYR A 66 -17.54 -10.48 -2.08
CA TYR A 66 -16.31 -11.16 -1.66
C TYR A 66 -15.13 -10.83 -2.59
N LEU A 67 -15.35 -10.83 -3.91
CA LEU A 67 -14.33 -10.44 -4.88
C LEU A 67 -13.86 -8.99 -4.69
N LEU A 68 -14.78 -8.06 -4.44
CA LEU A 68 -14.43 -6.67 -4.15
C LEU A 68 -13.66 -6.53 -2.84
N TYR A 69 -14.10 -7.23 -1.80
CA TYR A 69 -13.44 -7.23 -0.49
C TYR A 69 -12.01 -7.75 -0.59
N THR A 70 -11.79 -8.86 -1.30
CA THR A 70 -10.43 -9.37 -1.56
C THR A 70 -9.59 -8.37 -2.37
N ALA A 71 -10.16 -7.75 -3.40
CA ALA A 71 -9.46 -6.76 -4.21
C ALA A 71 -9.06 -5.52 -3.39
N GLN A 72 -9.92 -5.06 -2.48
CA GLN A 72 -9.65 -3.95 -1.56
C GLN A 72 -8.57 -4.31 -0.53
N TRP A 73 -8.61 -5.50 0.05
CA TRP A 73 -7.59 -5.96 0.99
C TRP A 73 -6.19 -5.98 0.38
N ILE A 74 -6.07 -6.43 -0.88
CA ILE A 74 -4.80 -6.39 -1.61
C ILE A 74 -4.31 -4.94 -1.76
N GLN A 75 -5.20 -4.00 -2.06
CA GLN A 75 -4.85 -2.58 -2.19
C GLN A 75 -4.41 -1.97 -0.86
N VAL A 76 -5.08 -2.31 0.25
CA VAL A 76 -4.72 -1.83 1.59
C VAL A 76 -3.32 -2.31 1.97
N ILE A 77 -3.01 -3.60 1.73
CA ILE A 77 -1.67 -4.15 2.00
C ILE A 77 -0.60 -3.42 1.17
N LEU A 78 -0.86 -3.21 -0.13
CA LEU A 78 0.06 -2.47 -1.00
C LEU A 78 0.28 -1.03 -0.52
N ALA A 79 -0.78 -0.35 -0.09
CA ALA A 79 -0.71 1.04 0.39
C ALA A 79 0.05 1.17 1.71
N VAL A 80 -0.12 0.20 2.63
CA VAL A 80 0.67 0.14 3.87
C VAL A 80 2.15 -0.06 3.54
N GLU A 81 2.46 -0.95 2.58
CA GLU A 81 3.85 -1.26 2.23
C GLU A 81 4.54 -0.09 1.48
N GLU A 82 3.84 0.63 0.60
CA GLU A 82 4.32 1.89 0.00
C GLU A 82 4.55 2.98 1.05
N ASN A 83 3.60 3.20 1.96
CA ASN A 83 3.75 4.18 3.05
C ASN A 83 4.90 3.82 3.99
N THR A 84 5.11 2.53 4.26
CA THR A 84 6.23 2.08 5.11
C THR A 84 7.56 2.35 4.43
N LYS A 85 7.70 2.04 3.13
CA LYS A 85 8.91 2.35 2.35
C LYS A 85 9.17 3.85 2.28
N GLN A 86 8.12 4.65 2.09
CA GLN A 86 8.22 6.10 2.05
C GLN A 86 8.63 6.67 3.42
N ALA A 87 8.08 6.14 4.51
CA ALA A 87 8.48 6.51 5.87
C ALA A 87 9.94 6.14 6.16
N THR A 88 10.41 4.96 5.74
CA THR A 88 11.82 4.56 5.87
C THR A 88 12.75 5.48 5.08
N HIS A 89 12.38 5.89 3.86
CA HIS A 89 13.16 6.85 3.08
C HIS A 89 13.15 8.25 3.67
N VAL A 90 12.05 8.69 4.27
CA VAL A 90 11.97 9.97 5.00
C VAL A 90 12.83 9.91 6.25
N LEU A 91 12.83 8.80 6.99
CA LEU A 91 13.71 8.55 8.12
C LEU A 91 15.19 8.57 7.69
N GLU A 92 15.55 7.95 6.57
CA GLU A 92 16.91 8.02 6.00
C GLU A 92 17.33 9.45 5.71
N LYS A 93 16.46 10.24 5.07
CA LYS A 93 16.71 11.65 4.75
C LYS A 93 16.81 12.52 5.99
N LEU A 94 15.98 12.30 7.00
CA LEU A 94 16.07 13.00 8.28
C LEU A 94 17.34 12.61 9.04
N THR A 95 17.78 11.37 8.94
CA THR A 95 19.03 10.91 9.56
C THR A 95 20.25 11.55 8.86
N THR A 96 20.24 11.64 7.53
CA THR A 96 21.31 12.34 6.77
C THR A 96 21.29 13.84 7.00
N LEU A 97 20.12 14.47 7.10
CA LEU A 97 20.01 15.88 7.48
C LEU A 97 20.47 16.10 8.93
N THR A 98 20.19 15.19 9.85
CA THR A 98 20.67 15.26 11.24
C THR A 98 22.18 15.04 11.32
N GLN A 99 22.75 14.17 10.49
CA GLN A 99 24.21 14.02 10.36
C GLN A 99 24.84 15.25 9.73
N GLN A 100 24.26 15.84 8.68
CA GLN A 100 24.74 17.09 8.11
C GLN A 100 24.64 18.26 9.09
N ILE A 101 23.55 18.36 9.87
CA ILE A 101 23.41 19.38 10.91
C ILE A 101 24.43 19.15 12.03
N ARG A 102 24.68 17.91 12.43
CA ARG A 102 25.69 17.55 13.43
C ARG A 102 27.11 17.81 12.95
N ASP A 103 27.43 17.50 11.70
CA ASP A 103 28.74 17.77 11.11
C ASP A 103 28.95 19.29 10.98
N ARG A 104 27.92 20.03 10.55
CA ARG A 104 27.95 21.51 10.53
C ARG A 104 28.02 22.13 11.93
N LEU A 105 27.37 21.55 12.93
CA LEU A 105 27.49 22.01 14.33
C LEU A 105 28.82 21.61 14.95
N GLY A 106 29.42 20.49 14.54
CA GLY A 106 30.75 20.06 14.93
C GLY A 106 31.82 21.00 14.38
N GLU A 107 31.67 21.46 13.14
CA GLU A 107 32.52 22.50 12.54
C GLU A 107 32.27 23.89 13.15
N ALA A 108 31.04 24.20 13.59
CA ALA A 108 30.73 25.44 14.32
C ALA A 108 31.13 25.40 15.81
N GLY A 109 31.64 24.26 16.29
CA GLY A 109 32.09 24.01 17.66
C GLY A 109 33.60 24.23 17.90
N GLU A 110 34.37 24.61 16.88
CA GLU A 110 35.74 25.12 17.06
C GLU A 110 35.87 26.67 16.97
N PRO A 111 35.08 27.49 17.70
CA PRO A 111 35.50 28.85 17.99
C PRO A 111 36.33 28.84 19.29
N GLY A 112 37.65 28.76 19.13
CA GLY A 112 38.68 29.30 20.03
C GLY A 112 38.48 29.15 21.53
N GLY A 113 39.19 28.20 22.13
CA GLY A 113 39.29 28.04 23.59
C GLY A 113 40.73 28.10 24.09
N GLY A 114 41.26 29.31 24.29
CA GLY A 114 42.18 29.64 25.38
C GLY A 114 43.67 29.30 25.21
N ASP A 115 44.45 30.31 24.85
CA ASP A 115 45.84 30.43 25.33
C ASP A 115 45.80 31.11 26.70
N PRO A 116 46.20 30.44 27.80
CA PRO A 116 47.36 30.95 28.53
C PRO A 116 48.10 29.89 29.38
N ALA A 117 49.37 29.57 29.07
CA ALA A 117 50.41 29.24 30.06
C ALA A 117 51.78 28.91 29.41
N GLY A 118 52.77 29.79 29.59
CA GLY A 118 54.14 29.31 29.83
C GLY A 118 54.24 28.73 31.26
N PRO A 119 55.30 27.98 31.67
CA PRO A 119 56.68 28.12 31.19
C PRO A 119 57.50 26.81 31.00
N GLY A 120 58.52 26.89 30.14
CA GLY A 120 59.80 26.17 30.27
C GLY A 120 59.91 24.77 29.63
N ARG A 121 60.87 24.61 28.70
CA ARG A 121 62.07 23.75 28.86
C ARG A 121 62.76 23.44 27.51
N ASN A 122 64.01 23.90 27.41
CA ASN A 122 65.14 23.41 26.58
C ASN A 122 64.98 23.27 25.06
N GLU A 123 65.47 24.28 24.33
CA GLU A 123 66.39 24.17 23.18
C GLU A 123 67.25 25.46 23.25
N GLY A 124 68.54 25.51 23.55
CA GLY A 124 69.61 24.65 23.09
C GLY A 124 70.03 25.04 21.68
N LEU A 125 70.57 26.25 21.45
CA LEU A 125 71.50 26.56 20.35
C LEU A 125 72.03 28.01 20.39
N SER A 126 73.37 28.10 20.28
CA SER A 126 74.25 29.25 20.03
C SER A 126 74.71 30.08 21.23
#